data_AF-A0A932KFK4-F1
#
_entry.id   AF-A0A932KFK4-F1
#
_cell.length_a   1.000
_cell.length_b   1.000
_cell.length_c   1.000
_cell.angle_alpha   90.00
_cell.angle_beta   90.00
_cell.angle_gamma   90.00
#
_symmetry.space_group_name_H-M   'P 1'
#
loop_
_entity.id
_entity.type
_entity.pdbx_description
1 polymer ?
#
loop_
_entity_poly.entity_id
_entity_poly.type
_entity_poly.pdbx_seq_one_letter_code
_entity_poly.pdbx_strand_id
1 'polypeptide(L)'
;MAHQEVEIFIDTVITNNEERSLEQLLKKYLPAIQLKQYRYCRCEDSKEFLSHISNYNPNKEIAYVGRTALDLSGICFIRFDENPNEGIFYVCKNVKAEELEKEEIKNIFANPHASTITRA
;
A
#
# COMPACT_ATOMS: atom_id res chain seq x y z
N MET A 1 12.12 26.81 -10.40
CA MET A 1 12.64 25.46 -10.71
C MET A 1 11.55 24.50 -10.26
N ALA A 2 11.06 23.61 -11.13
CA ALA A 2 9.98 22.70 -10.76
C ALA A 2 10.49 21.77 -9.66
N HIS A 3 9.98 21.92 -8.42
CA HIS A 3 10.21 20.94 -7.38
C HIS A 3 9.59 19.63 -7.86
N GLN A 4 10.47 18.73 -8.28
CA GLN A 4 10.13 17.44 -8.87
C GLN A 4 9.76 16.54 -7.70
N GLU A 5 8.49 16.58 -7.27
CA GLU A 5 7.98 15.69 -6.23
C GLU A 5 8.38 14.23 -6.54
N VAL A 6 8.98 13.58 -5.55
CA VAL A 6 9.53 12.23 -5.62
C VAL A 6 8.61 11.30 -4.86
N GLU A 7 8.25 10.19 -5.50
CA GLU A 7 7.46 9.12 -4.90
C GLU A 7 8.41 8.07 -4.33
N ILE A 8 8.20 7.71 -3.07
CA ILE A 8 8.95 6.70 -2.33
C ILE A 8 7.98 5.59 -1.90
N PHE A 9 8.35 4.35 -2.18
CA PHE A 9 7.64 3.16 -1.77
C PHE A 9 8.54 2.34 -0.86
N ILE A 10 8.14 2.12 0.39
CA ILE A 10 8.93 1.40 1.39
C ILE A 10 8.30 0.04 1.63
N ASP A 11 9.05 -1.00 1.32
CA ASP A 11 8.73 -2.40 1.57
C ASP A 11 9.21 -2.77 2.98
N THR A 12 8.28 -3.05 3.87
CA THR A 12 8.57 -3.51 5.22
C THR A 12 8.74 -5.02 5.22
N VAL A 13 9.91 -5.52 5.64
CA VAL A 13 10.16 -6.98 5.79
C VAL A 13 9.30 -7.59 6.91
N ILE A 14 8.75 -6.76 7.79
CA ILE A 14 7.84 -7.18 8.85
C ILE A 14 6.43 -7.25 8.27
N THR A 15 5.89 -8.46 8.10
CA THR A 15 4.47 -8.63 7.75
C THR A 15 3.60 -7.93 8.79
N ASN A 16 2.98 -6.80 8.43
CA ASN A 16 2.03 -6.11 9.28
C ASN A 16 0.84 -7.07 9.55
N ASN A 17 0.42 -7.22 10.81
CA ASN A 17 -0.78 -7.99 11.16
C ASN A 17 -2.02 -7.49 10.41
N GLU A 18 -2.05 -6.20 10.07
CA GLU A 18 -3.11 -5.59 9.25
C GLU A 18 -3.09 -6.12 7.81
N GLU A 19 -1.91 -6.35 7.23
CA GLU A 19 -1.76 -6.93 5.89
C GLU A 19 -2.33 -8.34 5.81
N ARG A 20 -1.96 -9.18 6.79
CA ARG A 20 -2.49 -10.54 6.86
C ARG A 20 -4.00 -10.55 7.08
N SER A 21 -4.52 -9.66 7.92
CA SER A 21 -5.95 -9.58 8.23
C SER A 21 -6.75 -9.14 7.00
N LEU A 22 -6.24 -8.15 6.26
CA LEU A 22 -6.86 -7.66 5.03
C LEU A 22 -6.82 -8.71 3.92
N GLU A 23 -5.68 -9.37 3.72
CA GLU A 23 -5.57 -10.44 2.72
C GLU A 23 -6.50 -11.61 3.05
N GLN A 24 -6.61 -12.01 4.33
CA GLN A 24 -7.55 -13.06 4.75
C GLN A 24 -9.00 -12.69 4.48
N LEU A 25 -9.38 -11.43 4.68
CA LEU A 25 -10.73 -10.96 4.38
C LEU A 25 -10.99 -10.99 2.88
N LEU A 26 -10.06 -10.44 2.09
CA LEU A 26 -10.16 -10.43 0.63
C LEU A 26 -10.21 -11.84 0.05
N LYS A 27 -9.47 -12.79 0.62
CA LYS A 27 -9.50 -14.20 0.22
C LYS A 27 -10.87 -14.87 0.33
N LYS A 28 -11.80 -14.33 1.13
CA LYS A 28 -13.20 -14.80 1.17
C LYS A 28 -13.95 -14.52 -0.14
N TYR A 29 -13.57 -13.46 -0.83
CA TYR A 29 -14.18 -13.02 -2.09
C TYR A 29 -13.30 -13.39 -3.30
N LEU A 30 -11.98 -13.30 -3.13
CA LEU A 30 -10.95 -13.44 -4.15
C LEU A 30 -9.90 -14.45 -3.66
N PRO A 31 -10.16 -15.76 -3.74
CA PRO A 31 -9.32 -16.78 -3.09
C PRO A 31 -7.88 -16.84 -3.61
N ALA A 32 -7.64 -16.39 -4.85
CA ALA A 32 -6.32 -16.36 -5.47
C ALA A 32 -5.54 -15.07 -5.19
N ILE A 33 -6.16 -14.05 -4.55
CA ILE A 33 -5.52 -12.75 -4.36
C ILE A 33 -4.27 -12.87 -3.50
N GLN A 34 -3.21 -12.21 -3.97
CA GLN A 34 -2.01 -11.96 -3.18
C GLN A 34 -1.89 -10.46 -3.00
N LEU A 35 -1.83 -10.02 -1.76
CA LEU A 35 -1.71 -8.62 -1.41
C LEU A 35 -0.27 -8.35 -0.96
N LYS A 36 0.30 -7.26 -1.45
CA LYS A 36 1.53 -6.72 -0.88
C LYS A 36 1.37 -5.23 -0.63
N GLN A 37 1.68 -4.81 0.59
CA GLN A 37 1.62 -3.42 1.02
C GLN A 37 2.99 -2.80 1.03
N TYR A 38 3.04 -1.54 0.62
CA TYR A 38 4.20 -0.69 0.73
C TYR A 38 3.76 0.60 1.40
N ARG A 39 4.58 1.15 2.29
CA ARG A 39 4.36 2.51 2.77
C ARG A 39 4.69 3.48 1.64
N TYR A 40 3.74 4.33 1.29
CA TYR A 40 3.89 5.36 0.28
C TYR A 40 4.18 6.70 0.93
N CYS A 41 5.16 7.42 0.39
CA CYS A 41 5.43 8.80 0.77
C CYS A 41 5.80 9.63 -0.46
N ARG A 42 5.32 10.87 -0.50
CA ARG A 42 5.72 11.88 -1.47
C ARG A 42 6.52 12.97 -0.78
N CYS A 43 7.72 13.23 -1.27
CA CYS A 43 8.57 14.28 -0.73
C CYS A 43 9.32 15.03 -1.85
N GLU A 44 9.83 16.21 -1.52
CA GLU A 44 10.65 16.99 -2.45
C GLU A 44 12.08 16.43 -2.57
N ASP A 45 12.65 15.95 -1.46
CA ASP A 45 13.98 15.34 -1.41
C ASP A 45 13.94 13.92 -0.82
N SER A 46 14.21 12.92 -1.65
CA SER A 46 14.22 11.52 -1.23
C SER A 46 15.44 11.14 -0.40
N LYS A 47 16.57 11.82 -0.57
CA LYS A 47 17.80 11.52 0.17
C LYS A 47 17.68 11.98 1.62
N GLU A 48 17.13 13.18 1.83
CA GLU A 48 16.85 13.70 3.15
C GLU A 48 15.85 12.81 3.88
N PHE A 49 14.74 12.46 3.22
CA PHE A 49 13.72 11.59 3.82
C PHE A 49 14.27 10.23 4.26
N LEU A 50 15.05 9.56 3.39
CA LEU A 50 15.64 8.25 3.66
C LEU A 50 16.83 8.30 4.63
N SER A 51 17.35 9.49 4.96
CA SER A 51 18.42 9.64 5.95
C SER A 51 17.93 9.49 7.40
N HIS A 52 16.63 9.71 7.63
CA HIS A 52 16.03 9.61 8.95
C HIS A 52 15.57 8.18 9.25
N ILE A 53 16.19 7.55 10.25
CA ILE A 53 15.88 6.17 10.65
C ILE A 53 14.41 5.98 11.10
N SER A 54 13.76 7.05 11.56
CA SER A 54 12.34 7.06 11.92
C SER A 54 11.42 6.91 10.70
N ASN A 55 11.91 7.26 9.51
CA ASN A 55 11.16 7.19 8.26
C ASN A 55 11.47 5.92 7.48
N TYR A 56 12.74 5.51 7.50
CA TYR A 56 13.25 4.36 6.77
C TYR A 56 14.44 3.73 7.48
N ASN A 57 14.38 2.42 7.71
CA ASN A 57 15.48 1.65 8.24
C ASN A 57 16.12 0.78 7.14
N PRO A 58 17.31 1.15 6.62
CA PRO A 58 17.98 0.40 5.57
C PRO A 58 18.34 -1.04 5.94
N ASN A 59 18.35 -1.39 7.23
CA ASN A 59 18.62 -2.75 7.69
C ASN A 59 17.37 -3.64 7.73
N LYS A 60 16.16 -3.06 7.64
CA LYS A 60 14.88 -3.78 7.80
C LYS A 60 13.89 -3.56 6.68
N GLU A 61 14.13 -2.58 5.82
CA GLU A 61 13.19 -2.11 4.82
C GLU A 61 13.91 -1.85 3.50
N ILE A 62 13.17 -1.95 2.39
CA ILE A 62 13.68 -1.64 1.05
C ILE A 62 12.87 -0.47 0.51
N ALA A 63 13.53 0.66 0.23
CA ALA A 63 12.89 1.83 -0.37
C ALA A 63 13.11 1.85 -1.88
N TYR A 64 12.03 2.04 -2.63
CA TYR A 64 12.02 2.25 -4.07
C TYR A 64 11.68 3.71 -4.35
N VAL A 65 12.57 4.40 -5.06
CA VAL A 65 12.43 5.82 -5.40
C VAL A 65 12.16 5.93 -6.90
N GLY A 66 11.05 6.53 -7.32
CA GLY A 66 10.79 6.69 -8.75
C GLY A 66 9.37 7.07 -9.10
N ARG A 67 9.22 7.76 -10.25
CA ARG A 67 7.94 8.19 -10.79
C ARG A 67 7.24 7.04 -11.47
N THR A 68 6.10 6.66 -10.89
CA THR A 68 5.02 5.94 -11.58
C THR A 68 5.33 4.46 -11.90
N ALA A 69 4.74 3.61 -11.06
CA ALA A 69 4.72 2.15 -11.18
C ALA A 69 6.08 1.49 -11.01
N LEU A 70 6.33 1.03 -9.78
CA LEU A 70 6.99 -0.26 -9.61
C LEU A 70 6.40 -1.20 -10.68
N ASP A 71 7.23 -1.83 -11.52
CA ASP A 71 6.84 -2.86 -12.51
C ASP A 71 6.38 -4.13 -11.78
N LEU A 72 5.47 -3.94 -10.84
CA LEU A 72 4.84 -4.98 -10.08
C LEU A 72 3.69 -5.44 -10.94
N SER A 73 3.87 -6.63 -11.50
CA SER A 73 2.93 -7.41 -12.30
C SER A 73 1.59 -7.65 -11.58
N GLY A 74 0.84 -6.58 -11.34
CA GLY A 74 -0.34 -6.55 -10.48
C GLY A 74 -1.06 -5.22 -10.54
N ILE A 75 -2.27 -5.21 -10.01
CA ILE A 75 -3.10 -4.02 -9.99
C ILE A 75 -2.72 -3.23 -8.74
N CYS A 76 -2.39 -1.96 -8.96
CA CYS A 76 -1.82 -1.10 -7.93
C CYS A 76 -2.75 0.06 -7.62
N PHE A 77 -2.89 0.41 -6.35
CA PHE A 77 -3.60 1.62 -5.92
C PHE A 77 -3.03 2.16 -4.60
N ILE A 78 -3.24 3.45 -4.37
CA ILE A 78 -2.77 4.16 -3.17
C ILE A 78 -4.00 4.49 -2.32
N ARG A 79 -3.97 4.12 -1.05
CA ARG A 79 -4.85 4.68 -0.03
C ARG A 79 -4.09 5.78 0.68
N PHE A 80 -4.56 7.02 0.53
CA PHE A 80 -4.05 8.14 1.32
C PHE A 80 -4.68 8.09 2.72
N ASP A 81 -3.88 8.40 3.74
CA ASP A 81 -4.37 8.60 5.10
C ASP A 81 -4.69 10.10 5.31
N GLU A 82 -4.61 10.62 6.54
CA GLU A 82 -4.91 12.03 6.84
C GLU A 82 -3.95 13.01 6.14
N ASN A 83 -2.72 12.58 5.85
CA ASN A 83 -1.72 13.37 5.13
C ASN A 83 -1.75 13.00 3.63
N PRO A 84 -2.01 13.94 2.70
CA PRO A 84 -2.04 13.65 1.27
C PRO A 84 -0.69 13.22 0.69
N ASN A 85 0.40 13.42 1.45
CA ASN A 85 1.75 13.01 1.07
C ASN A 85 2.15 11.64 1.63
N GLU A 86 1.31 10.99 2.44
CA GLU A 86 1.58 9.68 3.01
C GLU A 86 0.38 8.74 2.81
N GLY A 87 0.68 7.45 2.69
CA GLY A 87 -0.37 6.46 2.57
C GLY A 87 0.16 5.05 2.46
N ILE A 88 -0.72 4.14 2.07
CA ILE A 88 -0.41 2.75 1.83
C ILE A 88 -0.62 2.44 0.34
N PHE A 89 0.43 1.97 -0.32
CA PHE A 89 0.40 1.47 -1.67
C PHE A 89 0.16 -0.04 -1.66
N TYR A 90 -0.94 -0.45 -2.26
CA TYR A 90 -1.35 -1.85 -2.36
C TYR A 90 -1.03 -2.38 -3.74
N VAL A 91 -0.51 -3.60 -3.77
CA VAL A 91 -0.25 -4.36 -4.99
C VAL A 91 -1.02 -5.66 -4.90
N CYS A 92 -2.04 -5.78 -5.72
CA CYS A 92 -2.86 -6.97 -5.82
C CYS A 92 -2.41 -7.80 -7.02
N LYS A 93 -1.93 -9.02 -6.76
CA LYS A 93 -1.58 -10.01 -7.79
C LYS A 93 -2.67 -11.08 -7.88
N ASN A 94 -2.72 -11.76 -9.03
CA ASN A 94 -3.68 -12.84 -9.33
C ASN A 94 -5.16 -12.42 -9.22
N VAL A 95 -5.46 -11.17 -9.54
CA VAL A 95 -6.82 -10.62 -9.55
C VAL A 95 -7.03 -9.79 -10.81
N LYS A 96 -8.28 -9.74 -11.30
CA LYS A 96 -8.69 -8.90 -12.43
C LYS A 96 -9.13 -7.53 -11.95
N ALA A 97 -9.00 -6.50 -12.79
CA ALA A 97 -9.40 -5.13 -12.43
C ALA A 97 -10.88 -5.06 -12.06
N GLU A 98 -11.74 -5.71 -12.85
CA GLU A 98 -13.19 -5.78 -12.65
C GLU A 98 -13.57 -6.33 -11.26
N GLU A 99 -12.78 -7.25 -10.72
CA GLU A 99 -13.01 -7.84 -9.41
C GLU A 99 -12.68 -6.87 -8.27
N LEU A 100 -11.65 -6.03 -8.45
CA LEU A 100 -11.31 -4.97 -7.50
C LEU A 100 -12.26 -3.77 -7.57
N GLU A 101 -12.98 -3.61 -8.68
CA GLU A 101 -13.94 -2.54 -8.85
C GLU A 101 -15.26 -2.75 -8.09
N LYS A 102 -15.52 -3.98 -7.64
CA LYS A 102 -16.69 -4.34 -6.82
C LYS A 102 -16.73 -3.49 -5.56
N GLU A 103 -17.90 -2.94 -5.24
CA GLU A 103 -18.11 -2.07 -4.08
C GLU A 103 -17.70 -2.74 -2.77
N GLU A 104 -17.98 -4.04 -2.61
CA GLU A 104 -17.57 -4.82 -1.44
C GLU A 104 -16.06 -4.82 -1.23
N ILE A 105 -15.29 -4.98 -2.31
CA ILE A 105 -13.83 -4.99 -2.27
C ILE A 105 -13.28 -3.58 -2.00
N LYS A 106 -13.85 -2.55 -2.63
CA LYS A 106 -13.51 -1.15 -2.34
C LYS A 106 -13.77 -0.78 -0.89
N ASN A 107 -14.88 -1.22 -0.32
CA ASN A 107 -15.23 -0.99 1.09
C ASN A 107 -14.23 -1.67 2.05
N ILE A 108 -13.77 -2.87 1.71
CA ILE A 108 -12.73 -3.58 2.47
C ILE A 108 -11.42 -2.78 2.51
N PHE A 109 -10.99 -2.20 1.38
CA PHE A 109 -9.79 -1.37 1.33
C PHE A 109 -9.96 -0.01 2.02
N ALA A 110 -11.16 0.58 1.93
CA ALA A 110 -11.48 1.85 2.58
C ALA A 110 -11.56 1.70 4.11
N ASN A 111 -11.93 0.53 4.61
CA ASN A 111 -12.04 0.28 6.04
C ASN A 111 -11.56 -1.14 6.41
N PRO A 112 -10.23 -1.37 6.47
CA PRO A 112 -9.68 -2.68 6.83
C PRO A 112 -10.09 -3.16 8.24
N HIS A 113 -10.42 -2.23 9.14
CA HIS A 113 -10.91 -2.51 10.49
C HIS A 113 -12.45 -2.70 10.59
N ALA A 114 -13.22 -2.37 9.55
CA ALA A 114 -14.68 -2.57 9.52
C ALA A 114 -15.10 -4.04 9.59
N SER A 115 -14.17 -4.98 9.44
CA SER A 115 -14.36 -6.39 9.73
C SER A 115 -14.86 -6.68 11.16
N THR A 116 -14.80 -5.69 12.05
CA THR A 116 -15.33 -5.76 13.42
C THR A 116 -16.74 -5.20 13.59
N ILE A 117 -17.34 -4.56 12.57
CA ILE A 117 -18.74 -4.13 12.64
C ILE A 117 -19.63 -5.32 12.29
N THR A 118 -19.93 -6.04 13.36
CA THR A 118 -20.99 -7.04 13.48
C THR A 118 -22.29 -6.53 12.84
N ARG A 119 -22.93 -7.43 12.09
CA ARG A 119 -24.33 -7.34 11.63
C ARG A 119 -25.23 -6.68 12.69
N ALA A 120 -26.06 -5.74 12.23
CA ALA A 120 -27.38 -5.49 12.81
C ALA A 120 -28.42 -5.93 11.79
#